data_AF-A0A7V2TW57-F1
#
_entry.id   AF-A0A7V2TW57-F1
#
_cell.length_a   1.000
_cell.length_b   1.000
_cell.length_c   1.000
_cell.angle_alpha   90.00
_cell.angle_beta   90.00
_cell.angle_gamma   90.00
#
_symmetry.space_group_name_H-M   'P 1'
#
loop_
_entity.id
_entity.type
_entity.pdbx_description
1 polymer ?
#
loop_
_entity_poly.entity_id
_entity_poly.type
_entity_poly.pdbx_seq_one_letter_code
_entity_poly.pdbx_strand_id
1 'polypeptide(L)'
;REHRLTWAKIQSACLDAAKNVLTVAGACAAAGVVVGSITMTGIGFKLFSLVMGFSGGVLLIALLFTMAAATIMGMGVPTTAAYIIVAITCAPMLIDFGVSPLGAHMFVFYFAILSAITPPVALAAFAASGLAKESPMKIGWTAVGLAASTYIVPFAFVYNAGLLGSGPLAQILQVTLTAVVGITAIAAAWTAFLFAPLGGTARALLAVGGLLVIVPEVYTDVMGLVLLGFVGWGNWRARRKALPPGAGASAG
;
A
#
# COMPACT_ATOMS: atom_id res chain seq x y z
N ARG A 1 26.40 -15.55 -21.31
CA ARG A 1 25.67 -16.17 -22.45
C ARG A 1 24.27 -16.66 -22.05
N GLU A 2 24.03 -17.03 -20.80
CA GLU A 2 22.75 -17.61 -20.33
C GLU A 2 21.57 -16.61 -20.25
N HIS A 3 21.82 -15.29 -20.13
CA HIS A 3 20.76 -14.28 -20.06
C HIS A 3 20.32 -13.70 -21.42
N ARG A 4 20.78 -14.25 -22.55
CA ARG A 4 20.34 -13.77 -23.88
C ARG A 4 18.93 -14.28 -24.20
N LEU A 5 18.03 -13.36 -24.56
CA LEU A 5 16.71 -13.66 -25.12
C LEU A 5 16.86 -14.27 -26.52
N THR A 6 16.96 -15.58 -26.57
CA THR A 6 16.88 -16.36 -27.82
C THR A 6 15.42 -16.58 -28.22
N TRP A 7 15.16 -16.76 -29.51
CA TRP A 7 13.82 -17.03 -30.04
C TRP A 7 13.11 -18.20 -29.33
N ALA A 8 13.83 -19.27 -29.03
CA ALA A 8 13.31 -20.41 -28.27
C ALA A 8 12.83 -20.03 -26.85
N LYS A 9 13.53 -19.10 -26.18
CA LYS A 9 13.12 -18.60 -24.85
C LYS A 9 11.90 -17.68 -24.91
N ILE A 10 11.76 -16.93 -26.00
CA ILE A 10 10.56 -16.12 -26.25
C ILE A 10 9.36 -17.05 -26.46
N GLN A 11 9.51 -18.09 -27.27
CA GLN A 11 8.46 -19.09 -27.47
C GLN A 11 8.07 -19.82 -26.18
N SER A 12 9.04 -20.24 -25.36
CA SER A 12 8.74 -20.86 -24.06
C SER A 12 8.05 -19.89 -23.10
N ALA A 13 8.48 -18.61 -23.06
CA ALA A 13 7.83 -17.60 -22.24
C ALA A 13 6.37 -17.33 -22.67
N CYS A 14 6.07 -17.31 -23.98
CA CYS A 14 4.70 -17.21 -24.47
C CYS A 14 3.85 -18.42 -24.06
N LEU A 15 4.41 -19.64 -24.09
CA LEU A 15 3.72 -20.84 -23.66
C LEU A 15 3.41 -20.79 -22.15
N ASP A 16 4.36 -20.33 -21.33
CA ASP A 16 4.17 -20.20 -19.89
C ASP A 16 3.18 -19.08 -19.55
N ALA A 17 3.20 -17.97 -20.29
CA ALA A 17 2.18 -16.94 -20.19
C ALA A 17 0.77 -17.49 -20.50
N ALA A 18 0.63 -18.27 -21.57
CA ALA A 18 -0.65 -18.91 -21.91
C ALA A 18 -1.16 -19.84 -20.80
N LYS A 19 -0.27 -20.62 -20.17
CA LYS A 19 -0.62 -21.46 -19.02
C LYS A 19 -1.06 -20.64 -17.80
N ASN A 20 -0.35 -19.56 -17.48
CA ASN A 20 -0.71 -18.68 -16.36
C ASN A 20 -2.07 -17.99 -16.59
N VAL A 21 -2.41 -17.65 -17.84
CA VAL A 21 -3.73 -17.08 -18.18
C VAL A 21 -4.87 -18.04 -17.84
N LEU A 22 -4.68 -19.37 -17.96
CA LEU A 22 -5.73 -20.34 -17.62
C LEU A 22 -6.13 -20.25 -16.14
N THR A 23 -5.18 -20.03 -15.23
CA THR A 23 -5.45 -19.83 -13.80
C THR A 23 -6.30 -18.57 -13.57
N VAL A 24 -5.98 -17.48 -14.28
CA VAL A 24 -6.75 -16.22 -14.19
C VAL A 24 -8.15 -16.40 -14.78
N ALA A 25 -8.27 -17.06 -15.92
CA ALA A 25 -9.55 -17.33 -16.59
C ALA A 25 -10.49 -18.15 -15.69
N GLY A 26 -9.98 -19.19 -15.04
CA GLY A 26 -10.75 -19.98 -14.07
C GLY A 26 -11.24 -19.15 -12.88
N ALA A 27 -10.36 -18.30 -12.32
CA ALA A 27 -10.74 -17.40 -11.22
C ALA A 27 -11.82 -16.38 -11.67
N CYS A 28 -11.68 -15.79 -12.86
CA CYS A 28 -12.68 -14.87 -13.42
C CYS A 28 -14.03 -15.55 -13.68
N ALA A 29 -14.03 -16.80 -14.17
CA ALA A 29 -15.25 -17.56 -14.40
C ALA A 29 -16.00 -17.84 -13.08
N ALA A 30 -15.28 -18.30 -12.05
CA ALA A 30 -15.86 -18.49 -10.72
C ALA A 30 -16.36 -17.17 -10.11
N ALA A 31 -15.61 -16.08 -10.31
CA ALA A 31 -15.97 -14.76 -9.83
C ALA A 31 -17.26 -14.23 -10.46
N GLY A 32 -17.50 -14.47 -11.75
CA GLY A 32 -18.76 -14.10 -12.39
C GLY A 32 -19.99 -14.74 -11.73
N VAL A 33 -19.89 -16.01 -11.33
CA VAL A 33 -20.98 -16.72 -10.61
C VAL A 33 -21.21 -16.11 -9.24
N VAL A 34 -20.15 -15.76 -8.52
CA VAL A 34 -20.24 -15.13 -7.20
C VAL A 34 -20.83 -13.73 -7.30
N VAL A 35 -20.38 -12.89 -8.25
CA VAL A 35 -20.94 -11.56 -8.50
C VAL A 35 -22.42 -11.67 -8.85
N GLY A 36 -22.79 -12.58 -9.76
CA GLY A 36 -24.19 -12.82 -10.12
C GLY A 36 -25.03 -13.20 -8.90
N SER A 37 -24.51 -14.07 -8.04
CA SER A 37 -25.17 -14.47 -6.80
C SER A 37 -25.31 -13.30 -5.82
N ILE A 38 -24.27 -12.49 -5.61
CA ILE A 38 -24.30 -11.32 -4.72
C ILE A 38 -25.34 -10.29 -5.20
N THR A 39 -25.38 -10.01 -6.51
CA THR A 39 -26.33 -9.08 -7.10
C THR A 39 -27.76 -9.58 -6.97
N MET A 40 -28.01 -10.87 -7.26
CA MET A 40 -29.36 -11.46 -7.17
C MET A 40 -29.86 -11.61 -5.73
N THR A 41 -28.97 -11.87 -4.77
CA THR A 41 -29.32 -12.04 -3.35
C THR A 41 -29.38 -10.73 -2.55
N GLY A 42 -28.86 -9.63 -3.10
CA GLY A 42 -28.75 -8.34 -2.43
C GLY A 42 -27.75 -8.33 -1.26
N ILE A 43 -26.86 -9.33 -1.17
CA ILE A 43 -25.85 -9.42 -0.11
C ILE A 43 -24.90 -8.22 -0.15
N GLY A 44 -24.57 -7.70 -1.35
CA GLY A 44 -23.71 -6.52 -1.51
C GLY A 44 -24.28 -5.29 -0.79
N PHE A 45 -25.58 -5.04 -0.95
CA PHE A 45 -26.28 -3.96 -0.26
C PHE A 45 -26.33 -4.16 1.26
N LYS A 46 -26.46 -5.42 1.73
CA LYS A 46 -26.41 -5.75 3.17
C LYS A 46 -25.02 -5.51 3.76
N LEU A 47 -23.95 -5.89 3.06
CA LEU A 47 -22.58 -5.63 3.48
C LEU A 47 -22.30 -4.13 3.54
N PHE A 48 -22.73 -3.37 2.52
CA PHE A 48 -22.70 -1.92 2.54
C PHE A 48 -23.45 -1.32 3.72
N SER A 49 -24.69 -1.74 3.95
CA SER A 49 -25.52 -1.26 5.07
C SER A 49 -24.90 -1.58 6.43
N LEU A 50 -24.27 -2.75 6.57
CA LEU A 50 -23.57 -3.17 7.78
C LEU A 50 -22.35 -2.28 8.02
N VAL A 51 -21.52 -2.06 7.00
CA VAL A 51 -20.36 -1.18 7.10
C VAL A 51 -20.79 0.26 7.33
N MET A 52 -21.83 0.76 6.67
CA MET A 52 -22.39 2.09 6.92
C MET A 52 -22.89 2.23 8.36
N GLY A 53 -23.61 1.23 8.87
CA GLY A 53 -24.11 1.19 10.23
C GLY A 53 -23.00 1.19 11.28
N PHE A 54 -21.96 0.36 11.10
CA PHE A 54 -20.82 0.31 12.02
C PHE A 54 -19.83 1.47 11.87
N SER A 55 -19.69 2.03 10.66
CA SER A 55 -18.83 3.19 10.40
C SER A 55 -19.48 4.52 10.78
N GLY A 56 -20.80 4.55 10.98
CA GLY A 56 -21.54 5.79 11.21
C GLY A 56 -21.43 6.76 10.03
N GLY A 57 -21.16 6.26 8.81
CA GLY A 57 -20.91 7.08 7.63
C GLY A 57 -19.47 7.61 7.50
N VAL A 58 -18.57 7.28 8.42
CA VAL A 58 -17.16 7.72 8.35
C VAL A 58 -16.36 6.83 7.39
N LEU A 59 -15.97 7.39 6.24
CA LEU A 59 -15.22 6.69 5.20
C LEU A 59 -13.95 6.01 5.72
N LEU A 60 -13.20 6.65 6.62
CA LEU A 60 -11.98 6.07 7.19
C LEU A 60 -12.25 4.75 7.92
N ILE A 61 -13.36 4.67 8.67
CA ILE A 61 -13.74 3.46 9.39
C ILE A 61 -14.17 2.36 8.39
N ALA A 62 -14.91 2.74 7.35
CA ALA A 62 -15.26 1.81 6.27
C ALA A 62 -14.01 1.22 5.61
N LEU A 63 -13.01 2.06 5.29
CA LEU A 63 -11.73 1.62 4.72
C LEU A 63 -10.96 0.69 5.67
N LEU A 64 -10.97 0.94 6.98
CA LEU A 64 -10.33 0.04 7.95
C LEU A 64 -11.00 -1.34 8.01
N PHE A 65 -12.34 -1.38 7.98
CA PHE A 65 -13.07 -2.65 7.89
C PHE A 65 -12.77 -3.37 6.57
N THR A 66 -12.77 -2.65 5.45
CA THR A 66 -12.43 -3.21 4.15
C THR A 66 -10.98 -3.71 4.10
N MET A 67 -10.03 -3.00 4.70
CA MET A 67 -8.63 -3.43 4.83
C MET A 67 -8.53 -4.75 5.58
N ALA A 68 -9.20 -4.88 6.72
CA ALA A 68 -9.21 -6.12 7.50
C ALA A 68 -9.84 -7.26 6.70
N ALA A 69 -10.99 -7.00 6.08
CA ALA A 69 -11.70 -7.97 5.25
C ALA A 69 -10.86 -8.44 4.05
N ALA A 70 -10.23 -7.52 3.32
CA ALA A 70 -9.37 -7.82 2.17
C ALA A 70 -8.10 -8.59 2.58
N THR A 71 -7.52 -8.26 3.73
CA THR A 71 -6.35 -8.96 4.27
C THR A 71 -6.70 -10.40 4.64
N ILE A 72 -7.84 -10.62 5.28
CA ILE A 72 -8.31 -11.96 5.68
C ILE A 72 -8.79 -12.76 4.46
N MET A 73 -9.49 -12.16 3.50
CA MET A 73 -9.96 -12.90 2.32
C MET A 73 -8.83 -13.31 1.36
N GLY A 74 -7.66 -12.68 1.47
CA GLY A 74 -6.49 -13.01 0.66
C GLY A 74 -5.76 -14.31 1.03
N MET A 75 -6.23 -15.11 2.00
CA MET A 75 -5.42 -16.25 2.49
C MET A 75 -5.28 -17.39 1.47
N GLY A 76 -4.04 -17.84 1.29
CA GLY A 76 -3.72 -19.16 0.76
C GLY A 76 -3.90 -19.37 -0.75
N VAL A 77 -4.27 -18.33 -1.49
CA VAL A 77 -4.48 -18.39 -2.95
C VAL A 77 -3.49 -17.46 -3.69
N PRO A 78 -3.21 -17.69 -4.98
CA PRO A 78 -2.37 -16.78 -5.78
C PRO A 78 -2.91 -15.34 -5.75
N THR A 79 -2.03 -14.34 -5.78
CA THR A 79 -2.38 -12.91 -5.70
C THR A 79 -3.48 -12.50 -6.66
N THR A 80 -3.48 -13.03 -7.88
CA THR A 80 -4.52 -12.75 -8.86
C THR A 80 -5.90 -13.24 -8.42
N ALA A 81 -5.98 -14.45 -7.87
CA ALA A 81 -7.22 -15.01 -7.34
C ALA A 81 -7.68 -14.25 -6.08
N ALA A 82 -6.75 -13.91 -5.18
CA ALA A 82 -7.04 -13.10 -3.99
C ALA A 82 -7.67 -11.75 -4.38
N TYR A 83 -7.06 -11.04 -5.34
CA TYR A 83 -7.60 -9.77 -5.85
C TYR A 83 -9.02 -9.94 -6.40
N ILE A 84 -9.25 -10.96 -7.24
CA ILE A 84 -10.57 -11.19 -7.82
C ILE A 84 -11.64 -11.39 -6.72
N ILE A 85 -11.35 -12.17 -5.68
CA ILE A 85 -12.28 -12.41 -4.57
C ILE A 85 -12.61 -11.12 -3.80
N VAL A 86 -11.61 -10.28 -3.50
CA VAL A 86 -11.86 -9.01 -2.78
C VAL A 86 -12.49 -7.95 -3.69
N ALA A 87 -12.19 -7.97 -4.99
CA ALA A 87 -12.77 -7.04 -5.96
C ALA A 87 -14.26 -7.27 -6.17
N ILE A 88 -14.75 -8.51 -6.06
CA ILE A 88 -16.17 -8.82 -6.21
C ILE A 88 -16.98 -8.63 -4.93
N THR A 89 -16.33 -8.68 -3.77
CA THR A 89 -16.99 -8.58 -2.46
C THR A 89 -16.88 -7.18 -1.85
N CYS A 90 -15.69 -6.59 -1.86
CA CYS A 90 -15.39 -5.34 -1.16
C CYS A 90 -15.38 -4.11 -2.04
N ALA A 91 -14.95 -4.20 -3.30
CA ALA A 91 -14.90 -3.01 -4.17
C ALA A 91 -16.29 -2.39 -4.43
N PRO A 92 -17.37 -3.16 -4.70
CA PRO A 92 -18.70 -2.59 -4.91
C PRO A 92 -19.20 -1.82 -3.69
N MET A 93 -18.95 -2.36 -2.49
CA MET A 93 -19.29 -1.71 -1.23
C MET A 93 -18.61 -0.34 -1.07
N LEU A 94 -17.32 -0.23 -1.41
CA LEU A 94 -16.61 1.06 -1.37
C LEU A 94 -17.13 2.03 -2.43
N ILE A 95 -17.49 1.54 -3.61
CA ILE A 95 -18.09 2.35 -4.68
C ILE A 95 -19.43 2.92 -4.23
N ASP A 96 -20.28 2.09 -3.60
CA ASP A 96 -21.55 2.54 -3.01
C ASP A 96 -21.32 3.55 -1.87
N PHE A 97 -20.15 3.51 -1.22
CA PHE A 97 -19.72 4.50 -0.21
C PHE A 97 -19.20 5.81 -0.81
N GLY A 98 -19.21 5.94 -2.14
CA GLY A 98 -18.78 7.15 -2.87
C GLY A 98 -17.30 7.16 -3.25
N VAL A 99 -16.57 6.04 -3.08
CA VAL A 99 -15.19 5.92 -3.56
C VAL A 99 -15.18 5.74 -5.08
N SER A 100 -14.23 6.39 -5.77
CA SER A 100 -14.08 6.17 -7.22
C SER A 100 -13.84 4.69 -7.54
N PRO A 101 -14.38 4.14 -8.65
CA PRO A 101 -14.17 2.73 -8.99
C PRO A 101 -12.69 2.33 -9.04
N LEU A 102 -11.85 3.16 -9.67
CA LEU A 102 -10.41 2.89 -9.74
C LEU A 102 -9.76 2.91 -8.34
N GLY A 103 -10.12 3.87 -7.49
CA GLY A 103 -9.63 3.94 -6.10
C GLY A 103 -10.04 2.73 -5.27
N ALA A 104 -11.30 2.29 -5.38
CA ALA A 104 -11.81 1.10 -4.69
C ALA A 104 -11.06 -0.16 -5.13
N HIS A 105 -10.88 -0.36 -6.44
CA HIS A 105 -10.13 -1.49 -6.98
C HIS A 105 -8.65 -1.47 -6.59
N MET A 106 -7.98 -0.31 -6.63
CA MET A 106 -6.59 -0.17 -6.18
C MET A 106 -6.46 -0.40 -4.69
N PHE A 107 -7.41 0.07 -3.87
CA PHE A 107 -7.42 -0.16 -2.43
C PHE A 107 -7.43 -1.65 -2.09
N VAL A 108 -8.41 -2.39 -2.63
CA VAL A 108 -8.53 -3.83 -2.35
C VAL A 108 -7.39 -4.64 -2.98
N PHE A 109 -6.89 -4.24 -4.15
CA PHE A 109 -5.74 -4.87 -4.80
C PHE A 109 -4.48 -4.77 -3.94
N TYR A 110 -4.19 -3.58 -3.42
CA TYR A 110 -3.02 -3.37 -2.58
C TYR A 110 -3.07 -4.22 -1.30
N PHE A 111 -4.23 -4.24 -0.61
CA PHE A 111 -4.37 -5.04 0.61
C PHE A 111 -4.41 -6.55 0.34
N ALA A 112 -4.92 -6.98 -0.82
CA ALA A 112 -4.79 -8.37 -1.25
C ALA A 112 -3.31 -8.77 -1.40
N ILE A 113 -2.45 -7.90 -1.93
CA ILE A 113 -1.00 -8.15 -2.01
C ILE A 113 -0.35 -8.11 -0.63
N LEU A 114 -0.63 -7.07 0.17
CA LEU A 114 -0.05 -6.91 1.50
C LEU A 114 -0.47 -8.02 2.46
N SER A 115 -1.58 -8.72 2.22
CA SER A 115 -1.99 -9.90 2.98
C SER A 115 -0.90 -10.99 3.02
N ALA A 116 -0.07 -11.09 1.98
CA ALA A 116 1.02 -12.07 1.90
C ALA A 116 2.13 -11.83 2.94
N ILE A 117 2.21 -10.62 3.50
CA ILE A 117 3.15 -10.27 4.57
C ILE A 117 2.47 -9.91 5.90
N THR A 118 1.16 -9.65 5.91
CA THR A 118 0.40 -9.30 7.12
C THR A 118 0.00 -10.54 7.94
N PRO A 119 0.39 -10.65 9.21
CA PRO A 119 -0.17 -11.66 10.11
C PRO A 119 -1.69 -11.47 10.30
N PRO A 120 -2.49 -12.55 10.43
CA PRO A 120 -2.11 -13.96 10.58
C PRO A 120 -1.88 -14.71 9.25
N VAL A 121 -2.12 -14.07 8.11
CA VAL A 121 -2.13 -14.72 6.79
C VAL A 121 -0.72 -14.98 6.28
N ALA A 122 0.10 -13.93 6.23
CA ALA A 122 1.55 -13.87 5.98
C ALA A 122 2.19 -15.07 5.23
N LEU A 123 1.61 -15.54 4.11
CA LEU A 123 2.05 -16.76 3.42
C LEU A 123 3.54 -16.71 3.02
N ALA A 124 4.04 -15.53 2.65
CA ALA A 124 5.44 -15.33 2.33
C ALA A 124 6.34 -15.48 3.57
N ALA A 125 5.87 -15.08 4.75
CA ALA A 125 6.59 -15.26 6.01
C ALA A 125 6.68 -16.73 6.41
N PHE A 126 5.67 -17.55 6.10
CA PHE A 126 5.73 -19.00 6.29
C PHE A 126 6.82 -19.64 5.42
N ALA A 127 6.92 -19.27 4.14
CA ALA A 127 8.00 -19.76 3.29
C ALA A 127 9.39 -19.27 3.77
N ALA A 128 9.49 -17.99 4.15
CA ALA A 128 10.74 -17.39 4.64
C ALA A 128 11.21 -17.99 5.97
N SER A 129 10.30 -18.49 6.81
CA SER A 129 10.63 -19.12 8.10
C SER A 129 11.60 -20.30 7.98
N GLY A 130 11.45 -21.11 6.92
CA GLY A 130 12.34 -22.24 6.66
C GLY A 130 13.77 -21.83 6.29
N LEU A 131 13.93 -20.67 5.66
CA LEU A 131 15.23 -20.10 5.31
C LEU A 131 15.87 -19.38 6.50
N ALA A 132 15.09 -18.59 7.24
CA ALA A 132 15.56 -17.77 8.35
C ALA A 132 15.69 -18.53 9.68
N LYS A 133 15.15 -19.76 9.76
CA LYS A 133 15.07 -20.57 10.99
C LYS A 133 14.42 -19.83 12.17
N GLU A 134 13.43 -19.01 11.89
CA GLU A 134 12.70 -18.21 12.87
C GLU A 134 11.20 -18.38 12.69
N SER A 135 10.41 -18.11 13.73
CA SER A 135 8.96 -18.27 13.68
C SER A 135 8.31 -17.39 12.58
N PRO A 136 7.38 -17.95 11.76
CA PRO A 136 6.69 -17.20 10.70
C PRO A 136 6.03 -15.91 11.21
N MET A 137 5.47 -15.97 12.42
CA MET A 137 4.78 -14.84 13.04
C MET A 137 5.74 -13.67 13.33
N LYS A 138 6.95 -13.94 13.86
CA LYS A 138 7.93 -12.87 14.09
C LYS A 138 8.44 -12.27 12.79
N ILE A 139 8.67 -13.10 11.77
CA ILE A 139 9.05 -12.62 10.43
C ILE A 139 7.94 -11.73 9.86
N GLY A 140 6.68 -12.15 9.97
CA GLY A 140 5.53 -11.37 9.52
C GLY A 140 5.42 -10.02 10.23
N TRP A 141 5.50 -9.97 11.56
CA TRP A 141 5.48 -8.69 12.30
C TRP A 141 6.65 -7.77 11.93
N THR A 142 7.83 -8.34 11.71
CA THR A 142 9.01 -7.59 11.25
C THR A 142 8.78 -7.04 9.83
N ALA A 143 8.21 -7.85 8.93
CA ALA A 143 7.89 -7.46 7.57
C ALA A 143 6.83 -6.34 7.52
N VAL A 144 5.75 -6.44 8.31
CA VAL A 144 4.74 -5.38 8.45
C VAL A 144 5.39 -4.09 8.92
N GLY A 145 6.29 -4.16 9.90
CA GLY A 145 7.02 -2.98 10.34
C GLY A 145 7.82 -2.36 9.20
N LEU A 146 8.67 -3.13 8.53
CA LEU A 146 9.46 -2.63 7.40
C LEU A 146 8.60 -2.09 6.26
N ALA A 147 7.40 -2.64 6.08
CA ALA A 147 6.43 -2.22 5.08
C ALA A 147 5.43 -1.18 5.59
N ALA A 148 5.54 -0.65 6.82
CA ALA A 148 4.49 0.18 7.41
C ALA A 148 4.08 1.40 6.55
N SER A 149 5.03 1.99 5.83
CA SER A 149 4.77 3.10 4.91
C SER A 149 3.90 2.71 3.71
N THR A 150 3.95 1.45 3.26
CA THR A 150 3.15 0.96 2.12
C THR A 150 1.69 0.73 2.48
N TYR A 151 1.35 0.57 3.77
CA TYR A 151 -0.04 0.42 4.24
C TYR A 151 -0.85 1.72 4.12
N ILE A 152 -0.20 2.86 3.98
CA ILE A 152 -0.86 4.17 3.88
C ILE A 152 -1.21 4.51 2.43
N VAL A 153 -0.45 4.00 1.47
CA VAL A 153 -0.63 4.24 0.03
C VAL A 153 -2.05 3.94 -0.46
N PRO A 154 -2.71 2.84 -0.05
CA PRO A 154 -4.08 2.53 -0.48
C PRO A 154 -5.07 3.61 -0.03
N PHE A 155 -4.94 4.12 1.19
CA PHE A 155 -5.78 5.21 1.68
C PHE A 155 -5.58 6.47 0.85
N ALA A 156 -4.33 6.77 0.48
CA ALA A 156 -4.02 7.89 -0.40
C ALA A 156 -4.74 7.80 -1.76
N PHE A 157 -4.86 6.61 -2.35
CA PHE A 157 -5.60 6.41 -3.61
C PHE A 157 -7.09 6.69 -3.48
N VAL A 158 -7.68 6.42 -2.31
CA VAL A 158 -9.10 6.67 -2.06
C VAL A 158 -9.37 8.15 -1.86
N TYR A 159 -8.52 8.83 -1.09
CA TYR A 159 -8.67 10.26 -0.83
C TYR A 159 -8.18 11.14 -2.00
N ASN A 160 -7.35 10.61 -2.88
CA ASN A 160 -6.74 11.37 -3.96
C ASN A 160 -6.68 10.61 -5.28
N ALA A 161 -7.69 10.80 -6.11
CA ALA A 161 -7.73 10.26 -7.47
C ALA A 161 -6.64 10.85 -8.38
N GLY A 162 -5.99 11.96 -8.00
CA GLY A 162 -4.82 12.52 -8.69
C GLY A 162 -3.63 11.57 -8.72
N LEU A 163 -3.44 10.75 -7.66
CA LEU A 163 -2.43 9.69 -7.65
C LEU A 163 -2.72 8.59 -8.68
N LEU A 164 -3.96 8.48 -9.11
CA LEU A 164 -4.43 7.52 -10.10
C LEU A 164 -4.44 8.12 -11.52
N GLY A 165 -3.88 9.31 -11.70
CA GLY A 165 -3.82 10.01 -12.99
C GLY A 165 -5.12 10.72 -13.37
N SER A 166 -6.03 10.94 -12.42
CA SER A 166 -7.26 11.69 -12.65
C SER A 166 -7.07 13.18 -12.38
N GLY A 167 -7.38 14.03 -13.34
CA GLY A 167 -7.36 15.50 -13.20
C GLY A 167 -6.26 16.20 -14.00
N PRO A 168 -6.09 17.53 -13.80
CA PRO A 168 -5.09 18.32 -14.51
C PRO A 168 -3.66 17.87 -14.19
N LEU A 169 -2.76 17.95 -15.17
CA LEU A 169 -1.35 17.52 -15.01
C LEU A 169 -0.66 18.20 -13.82
N ALA A 170 -0.92 19.48 -13.58
CA ALA A 170 -0.35 20.21 -12.45
C ALA A 170 -0.77 19.62 -11.09
N GLN A 171 -2.04 19.22 -10.96
CA GLN A 171 -2.54 18.58 -9.75
C GLN A 171 -1.91 17.19 -9.56
N ILE A 172 -1.83 16.40 -10.63
CA ILE A 172 -1.20 15.07 -10.60
C ILE A 172 0.27 15.19 -10.15
N LEU A 173 1.01 16.15 -10.70
CA LEU A 173 2.41 16.40 -10.34
C LEU A 173 2.55 16.84 -8.88
N GLN A 174 1.74 17.80 -8.42
CA GLN A 174 1.75 18.26 -7.03
C GLN A 174 1.51 17.09 -6.07
N VAL A 175 0.42 16.35 -6.30
CA VAL A 175 0.00 15.22 -5.47
C VAL A 175 1.04 14.09 -5.47
N THR A 176 1.66 13.83 -6.62
CA THR A 176 2.70 12.80 -6.72
C THR A 176 3.93 13.21 -5.91
N LEU A 177 4.36 14.48 -6.02
CA LEU A 177 5.50 14.99 -5.26
C LEU A 177 5.24 14.99 -3.76
N THR A 178 4.05 15.45 -3.33
CA THR A 178 3.66 15.45 -1.92
C THR A 178 3.57 14.03 -1.38
N ALA A 179 2.99 13.08 -2.12
CA ALA A 179 2.94 11.67 -1.72
C ALA A 179 4.33 11.04 -1.59
N VAL A 180 5.26 11.31 -2.52
CA VAL A 180 6.65 10.83 -2.41
C VAL A 180 7.31 11.35 -1.14
N VAL A 181 7.15 12.65 -0.84
CA VAL A 181 7.69 13.26 0.39
C VAL A 181 7.03 12.67 1.64
N GLY A 182 5.70 12.52 1.64
CA GLY A 182 4.95 11.97 2.77
C GLY A 182 5.30 10.52 3.08
N ILE A 183 5.32 9.65 2.07
CA ILE A 183 5.70 8.24 2.20
C ILE A 183 7.14 8.10 2.69
N THR A 184 8.05 8.93 2.18
CA THR A 184 9.45 8.96 2.63
C THR A 184 9.56 9.37 4.10
N ALA A 185 8.80 10.38 4.51
CA ALA A 185 8.77 10.83 5.91
C ALA A 185 8.26 9.74 6.86
N ILE A 186 7.19 9.03 6.47
CA ILE A 186 6.66 7.91 7.27
C ILE A 186 7.66 6.75 7.31
N ALA A 187 8.30 6.42 6.18
CA ALA A 187 9.34 5.40 6.15
C ALA A 187 10.50 5.76 7.08
N ALA A 188 10.97 7.01 7.06
CA ALA A 188 12.01 7.51 7.95
C ALA A 188 11.59 7.54 9.43
N ALA A 189 10.32 7.84 9.71
CA ALA A 189 9.76 7.76 11.05
C ALA A 189 9.79 6.32 11.59
N TRP A 190 9.49 5.34 10.74
CA TRP A 190 9.50 3.93 11.12
C TRP A 190 10.93 3.41 11.34
N THR A 191 11.83 3.63 10.38
CA THR A 191 13.23 3.19 10.42
C THR A 191 14.09 3.98 11.41
N ALA A 192 13.56 5.04 12.00
CA ALA A 192 14.25 5.95 12.92
C ALA A 192 15.51 6.61 12.31
N PHE A 193 15.55 6.73 10.99
CA PHE A 193 16.70 7.30 10.28
C PHE A 193 16.26 8.08 9.04
N LEU A 194 16.85 9.26 8.84
CA LEU A 194 16.70 10.04 7.60
C LEU A 194 18.09 10.43 7.05
N PHE A 195 18.75 11.38 7.69
CA PHE A 195 20.15 11.77 7.42
C PHE A 195 21.07 11.47 8.62
N ALA A 196 20.49 11.44 9.81
CA ALA A 196 21.09 11.02 11.07
C ALA A 196 20.03 10.27 11.90
N PRO A 197 20.42 9.50 12.94
CA PRO A 197 19.46 8.84 13.84
C PRO A 197 18.43 9.83 14.39
N LEU A 198 17.15 9.45 14.34
CA LEU A 198 16.02 10.28 14.77
C LEU A 198 15.57 9.90 16.19
N GLY A 199 15.40 10.90 17.05
CA GLY A 199 14.74 10.71 18.35
C GLY A 199 13.24 10.47 18.22
N GLY A 200 12.60 9.97 19.28
CA GLY A 200 11.16 9.63 19.29
C GLY A 200 10.24 10.80 18.88
N THR A 201 10.56 12.02 19.32
CA THR A 201 9.80 13.23 18.95
C THR A 201 9.89 13.55 17.47
N ALA A 202 11.10 13.50 16.89
CA ALA A 202 11.31 13.74 15.46
C ALA A 202 10.60 12.67 14.61
N ARG A 203 10.57 11.42 15.06
CA ARG A 203 9.82 10.33 14.40
C ARG A 203 8.32 10.59 14.43
N ALA A 204 7.77 10.95 15.60
CA ALA A 204 6.34 11.27 15.73
C ALA A 204 5.96 12.45 14.82
N LEU A 205 6.79 13.50 14.80
CA LEU A 205 6.59 14.64 13.91
C LEU A 205 6.65 14.24 12.43
N LEU A 206 7.62 13.43 11.99
CA LEU A 206 7.67 12.93 10.61
C LEU A 206 6.46 12.07 10.25
N ALA A 207 5.98 11.24 11.17
CA ALA A 207 4.79 10.42 10.94
C ALA A 207 3.53 11.28 10.78
N VAL A 208 3.32 12.26 11.66
CA VAL A 208 2.18 13.20 11.59
C VAL A 208 2.29 14.07 10.34
N GLY A 209 3.46 14.64 10.07
CA GLY A 209 3.72 15.45 8.88
C GLY A 209 3.51 14.67 7.59
N GLY A 210 3.98 13.42 7.53
CA GLY A 210 3.79 12.55 6.38
C GLY A 210 2.32 12.19 6.14
N LEU A 211 1.54 11.94 7.20
CA LEU A 211 0.10 11.71 7.09
C LEU A 211 -0.67 12.96 6.64
N LEU A 212 -0.30 14.15 7.13
CA LEU A 212 -0.95 15.41 6.77
C LEU A 212 -0.79 15.73 5.28
N VAL A 213 0.39 15.48 4.71
CA VAL A 213 0.70 15.71 3.28
C VAL A 213 0.04 14.67 2.36
N ILE A 214 -0.47 13.56 2.91
CA ILE A 214 -1.15 12.51 2.14
C ILE A 214 -2.64 12.80 1.97
N VAL A 215 -3.26 13.51 2.92
CA VAL A 215 -4.65 13.96 2.80
C VAL A 215 -4.65 15.27 2.01
N PRO A 216 -5.25 15.30 0.80
CA PRO A 216 -5.12 16.45 -0.09
C PRO A 216 -6.03 17.59 0.35
N GLU A 217 -5.51 18.43 1.24
CA GLU A 217 -6.06 19.73 1.55
C GLU A 217 -4.92 20.76 1.49
N VAL A 218 -5.17 21.94 0.92
CA VAL A 218 -4.12 22.97 0.78
C VAL A 218 -3.52 23.33 2.15
N TYR A 219 -4.34 23.37 3.19
CA TYR A 219 -3.91 23.67 4.55
C TYR A 219 -3.08 22.53 5.16
N THR A 220 -3.51 21.27 4.99
CA THR A 220 -2.78 20.10 5.52
C THR A 220 -1.46 19.88 4.79
N ASP A 221 -1.42 20.12 3.48
CA ASP A 221 -0.20 20.05 2.67
C ASP A 221 0.84 21.08 3.13
N VAL A 222 0.44 22.35 3.30
CA VAL A 222 1.36 23.40 3.75
C VAL A 222 1.86 23.13 5.16
N MET A 223 0.96 22.79 6.10
CA MET A 223 1.34 22.46 7.47
C MET A 223 2.28 21.27 7.53
N GLY A 224 1.97 20.22 6.78
CA GLY A 224 2.78 19.02 6.69
C GLY A 224 4.15 19.29 6.09
N LEU A 225 4.25 20.02 4.97
CA LEU A 225 5.52 20.38 4.35
C LEU A 225 6.40 21.26 5.26
N VAL A 226 5.81 22.21 5.98
CA VAL A 226 6.54 23.03 6.96
C VAL A 226 7.12 22.16 8.08
N LEU A 227 6.31 21.22 8.60
CA LEU A 227 6.70 20.34 9.70
C LEU A 227 7.78 19.35 9.27
N LEU A 228 7.65 18.76 8.07
CA LEU A 228 8.67 17.91 7.45
C LEU A 228 9.96 18.68 7.16
N GLY A 229 9.85 19.91 6.65
CA GLY A 229 10.99 20.79 6.41
C GLY A 229 11.75 21.14 7.69
N PHE A 230 11.03 21.45 8.77
CA PHE A 230 11.62 21.76 10.08
C PHE A 230 12.39 20.56 10.64
N VAL A 231 11.78 19.37 10.65
CA VAL A 231 12.43 18.15 11.18
C VAL A 231 13.58 17.71 10.28
N GLY A 232 13.39 17.75 8.96
CA GLY A 232 14.43 17.41 7.98
C GLY A 232 15.65 18.33 8.07
N TRP A 233 15.44 19.64 8.23
CA TRP A 233 16.50 20.62 8.42
C TRP A 233 17.25 20.41 9.74
N GLY A 234 16.53 20.16 10.84
CA GLY A 234 17.11 19.82 12.13
C GLY A 234 17.98 18.56 12.05
N ASN A 235 17.49 17.51 11.39
CA ASN A 235 18.20 16.25 11.22
C ASN A 235 19.43 16.39 10.29
N TRP A 236 19.32 17.17 9.23
CA TRP A 236 20.45 17.48 8.34
C TRP A 236 21.56 18.28 9.04
N ARG A 237 21.19 19.23 9.91
CA ARG A 237 22.17 19.94 10.77
C ARG A 237 22.84 19.00 11.77
N ALA A 238 22.09 18.06 12.35
CA ALA A 238 22.66 17.03 13.24
C ALA A 238 23.66 16.12 12.51
N ARG A 239 23.36 15.72 11.26
CA ARG A 239 24.31 14.99 10.39
C ARG A 239 25.62 15.77 10.20
N ARG A 240 25.55 17.06 9.91
CA ARG A 240 26.75 17.90 9.72
C ARG A 240 27.62 18.01 10.97
N LYS A 241 27.02 17.95 12.17
CA LYS A 241 27.76 17.95 13.45
C LYS A 241 28.37 16.58 13.80
N ALA A 242 27.81 15.49 13.27
CA ALA A 242 28.29 14.13 13.51
C ALA A 242 29.43 13.69 12.56
N LEU A 243 29.64 14.40 11.44
CA LEU A 243 30.79 14.21 10.57
C LEU A 243 32.02 14.89 11.19
N PRO A 244 33.16 14.20 11.38
CA PRO A 244 34.37 14.84 11.87
C PRO A 244 34.83 15.96 10.92
N PRO A 245 35.32 17.10 11.44
CA PRO A 245 35.82 18.20 10.61
C PRO A 245 37.06 17.73 9.85
N GLY A 246 36.91 17.36 8.57
CA GLY A 246 38.03 16.96 7.71
C GLY A 246 37.71 16.11 6.48
N ALA A 247 36.58 15.42 6.40
CA ALA A 247 36.33 14.46 5.30
C ALA A 247 35.92 15.08 3.95
N GLY A 248 35.97 16.42 3.80
CA GLY A 248 35.54 17.13 2.59
C GLY A 248 36.66 17.80 1.79
N ALA A 249 37.94 17.65 2.18
CA ALA A 249 39.05 18.42 1.61
C ALA A 249 40.18 17.56 1.00
N SER A 250 39.90 16.34 0.55
CA SER A 250 40.90 15.48 -0.12
C SER A 250 40.38 14.84 -1.41
N ALA A 251 39.65 15.63 -2.21
CA ALA A 251 39.40 15.31 -3.62
C ALA A 251 39.92 16.50 -4.45
N GLY A 252 41.24 16.61 -4.53
CA GLY A 252 41.99 17.42 -5.47
C GLY A 252 42.98 16.50 -6.19
#